data_AF-A0A957GBG2-F1
#
_entry.id   AF-A0A957GBG2-F1
#
_cell.length_a   1.000
_cell.length_b   1.000
_cell.length_c   1.000
_cell.angle_alpha   90.00
_cell.angle_beta   90.00
_cell.angle_gamma   90.00
#
_symmetry.space_group_name_H-M   'P 1'
#
loop_
_entity.id
_entity.type
_entity.pdbx_description
1 polymer ?
#
loop_
_entity_poly.entity_id
_entity_poly.type
_entity_poly.pdbx_seq_one_letter_code
_entity_poly.pdbx_strand_id
1 'polypeptide(L)'
;MKRQLLLLPLLLLLALLGWPRPGAAQTLATATLTATGQDWTVGDPLPLTLTVNHPAGTQVIFPQLPGEWGDFTVVSQSPATSVTNADGSKTTSQQIDARLFA
;
A
#
# COMPACT_ATOMS: atom_id res chain seq x y z
N MET A 1 36.13 32.72 -38.56
CA MET A 1 35.49 32.92 -37.23
C MET A 1 35.16 31.56 -36.64
N LYS A 2 35.47 31.37 -35.35
CA LYS A 2 35.77 30.09 -34.69
C LYS A 2 34.55 29.15 -34.62
N ARG A 3 34.42 28.21 -35.57
CA ARG A 3 33.45 27.09 -35.53
C ARG A 3 33.54 26.28 -34.22
N GLN A 4 34.74 26.26 -33.61
CA GLN A 4 35.01 25.69 -32.29
C GLN A 4 34.31 26.41 -31.12
N LEU A 5 33.98 27.71 -31.23
CA LEU A 5 33.30 28.42 -30.15
C LEU A 5 31.81 28.05 -30.02
N LEU A 6 31.18 27.57 -31.10
CA LEU A 6 29.76 27.15 -31.09
C LEU A 6 29.58 25.68 -30.67
N LEU A 7 30.64 24.86 -30.74
CA LEU A 7 30.59 23.45 -30.34
C LEU A 7 30.59 23.28 -28.82
N LEU A 8 31.25 24.18 -28.10
CA LEU A 8 31.33 24.15 -26.64
C LEU A 8 29.96 24.27 -25.94
N PRO A 9 29.08 25.26 -26.25
CA PRO A 9 27.78 25.36 -25.62
C PRO A 9 26.85 24.20 -26.00
N LEU A 10 26.99 23.66 -27.21
CA LEU A 10 26.20 22.51 -27.66
C LEU A 10 26.60 21.23 -26.90
N LEU A 11 27.89 20.98 -26.71
CA LEU A 11 28.39 19.89 -25.87
C LEU A 11 27.95 20.02 -24.42
N LEU A 12 27.90 21.25 -23.89
CA LEU A 12 27.44 21.51 -22.53
C LEU A 12 25.93 21.25 -22.36
N LEU A 13 25.13 21.63 -23.36
CA LEU A 13 23.69 21.35 -23.39
C LEU A 13 23.38 19.85 -23.49
N LEU A 14 24.13 19.12 -24.33
CA LEU A 14 24.02 17.67 -24.44
C LEU A 14 24.47 16.96 -23.15
N ALA A 15 25.49 17.48 -22.46
CA ALA A 15 25.89 16.96 -21.15
C ALA A 15 24.78 17.16 -20.10
N LEU A 16 24.08 18.29 -20.09
CA LEU A 16 22.95 18.55 -19.19
C LEU A 16 21.73 17.64 -19.47
N LEU A 17 21.51 17.27 -20.74
CA LEU A 17 20.41 16.40 -21.15
C LEU A 17 20.71 14.90 -20.92
N GLY A 18 21.99 14.52 -20.87
CA GLY A 18 22.43 13.14 -20.69
C GLY A 18 22.58 12.69 -19.23
N TRP A 19 22.31 13.56 -18.25
CA TRP A 19 22.42 13.16 -16.85
C TRP A 19 21.31 12.18 -16.47
N PRO A 20 21.66 11.04 -15.86
CA PRO A 20 20.66 10.08 -15.40
C PRO A 20 19.76 10.79 -14.40
N ARG A 21 18.48 10.92 -14.74
CA ARG A 21 17.48 11.40 -13.79
C ARG A 21 17.31 10.30 -12.74
N PRO A 22 17.36 10.62 -11.43
CA PRO A 22 17.00 9.64 -10.42
C PRO A 22 15.58 9.15 -10.72
N GLY A 23 15.42 7.86 -10.97
CA GLY A 23 14.11 7.24 -11.07
C GLY A 23 13.41 7.36 -9.72
N ALA A 24 12.14 7.76 -9.70
CA ALA A 24 11.35 7.69 -8.48
C ALA A 24 11.31 6.22 -8.03
N ALA A 25 11.75 5.96 -6.80
CA ALA A 25 11.63 4.63 -6.21
C ALA A 25 10.14 4.24 -6.19
N GLN A 26 9.82 3.03 -6.62
CA GLN A 26 8.44 2.53 -6.56
C GLN A 26 8.10 2.27 -5.10
N THR A 27 7.27 3.12 -4.49
CA THR A 27 6.72 2.87 -3.15
C THR A 27 5.81 1.66 -3.23
N LEU A 28 6.27 0.54 -2.68
CA LEU A 28 5.50 -0.69 -2.59
C LEU A 28 4.33 -0.50 -1.61
N ALA A 29 3.20 -1.14 -1.92
CA ALA A 29 2.11 -1.24 -0.96
C ALA A 29 2.48 -2.22 0.15
N THR A 30 2.14 -1.88 1.39
CA THR A 30 2.37 -2.74 2.56
C THR A 30 1.05 -3.07 3.23
N ALA A 31 0.80 -4.34 3.48
CA ALA A 31 -0.41 -4.85 4.11
C ALA A 31 -0.09 -5.40 5.51
N THR A 32 -0.89 -5.03 6.49
CA THR A 32 -0.78 -5.47 7.88
C THR A 32 -2.14 -5.94 8.34
N LEU A 33 -2.21 -7.15 8.90
CA LEU A 33 -3.39 -7.69 9.57
C LEU A 33 -3.13 -7.69 11.08
N THR A 34 -3.98 -6.99 11.83
CA THR A 34 -3.87 -6.91 13.29
C THR A 34 -5.11 -7.48 13.95
N ALA A 35 -4.92 -8.25 15.02
CA ALA A 35 -5.97 -8.65 15.94
C ALA A 35 -5.90 -7.75 17.19
N THR A 36 -7.02 -7.25 17.65
CA THR A 36 -7.11 -6.45 18.89
C THR A 36 -7.81 -7.21 19.99
N GLY A 37 -7.17 -7.34 21.15
CA GLY A 37 -7.66 -8.09 22.30
C GLY A 37 -6.54 -8.87 22.99
N GLN A 38 -6.82 -9.40 24.18
CA GLN A 38 -6.01 -10.40 24.87
C GLN A 38 -6.92 -11.55 25.30
N ASP A 39 -6.38 -12.77 25.31
CA ASP A 39 -7.01 -14.00 25.82
C ASP A 39 -8.34 -14.39 25.14
N TRP A 40 -8.27 -14.76 23.86
CA TRP A 40 -9.42 -15.30 23.12
C TRP A 40 -9.68 -16.76 23.46
N THR A 41 -10.96 -17.11 23.65
CA THR A 41 -11.43 -18.50 23.71
C THR A 41 -12.18 -18.89 22.45
N VAL A 42 -12.48 -20.18 22.30
CA VAL A 42 -13.26 -20.69 21.17
C VAL A 42 -14.62 -20.01 21.15
N GLY A 43 -15.01 -19.53 19.96
CA GLY A 43 -16.30 -18.87 19.74
C GLY A 43 -16.34 -17.39 20.11
N ASP A 44 -15.29 -16.86 20.75
CA ASP A 44 -15.19 -15.42 21.00
C ASP A 44 -15.03 -14.63 19.69
N PRO A 45 -15.59 -13.41 19.61
CA PRO A 45 -15.28 -12.50 18.52
C PRO A 45 -13.78 -12.16 18.50
N LEU A 46 -13.16 -12.39 17.35
CA LEU A 46 -11.80 -12.03 17.01
C LEU A 46 -11.84 -10.88 16.00
N PRO A 47 -11.87 -9.61 16.47
CA PRO A 47 -11.88 -8.47 15.58
C PRO A 47 -10.50 -8.32 14.92
N LEU A 48 -10.47 -8.46 13.60
CA LEU A 48 -9.28 -8.27 12.78
C LEU A 48 -9.38 -6.95 12.01
N THR A 49 -8.28 -6.23 11.92
CA THR A 49 -8.16 -5.02 11.09
C THR A 49 -7.10 -5.26 10.03
N LEU A 50 -7.53 -5.33 8.77
CA LEU A 50 -6.63 -5.34 7.63
C LEU A 50 -6.37 -3.90 7.20
N THR A 51 -5.10 -3.50 7.17
CA THR A 51 -4.67 -2.15 6.78
C THR A 51 -3.64 -2.24 5.67
N VAL A 52 -3.81 -1.45 4.62
CA VAL A 52 -2.89 -1.37 3.49
C VAL A 52 -2.44 0.06 3.31
N ASN A 53 -1.14 0.33 3.42
CA ASN A 53 -0.55 1.59 2.98
C ASN A 53 -0.13 1.46 1.52
N HIS A 54 -0.50 2.42 0.67
CA HIS A 54 -0.27 2.37 -0.76
C HIS A 54 -0.05 3.78 -1.34
N PRO A 55 0.66 3.91 -2.47
CA PRO A 55 0.88 5.21 -3.11
C PRO A 55 -0.44 5.83 -3.60
N ALA A 56 -0.44 7.16 -3.78
CA ALA A 56 -1.56 7.86 -4.42
C ALA A 56 -1.82 7.34 -5.84
N GLY A 57 -3.07 7.45 -6.29
CA GLY A 57 -3.48 7.04 -7.64
C GLY A 57 -3.67 5.54 -7.81
N THR A 58 -3.47 4.74 -6.76
CA THR A 58 -3.81 3.31 -6.75
C THR A 58 -5.07 3.03 -5.94
N GLN A 59 -5.70 1.89 -6.22
CA GLN A 59 -6.88 1.40 -5.53
C GLN A 59 -6.58 0.05 -4.89
N VAL A 60 -6.97 -0.10 -3.62
CA VAL A 60 -6.92 -1.38 -2.91
C VAL A 60 -8.27 -2.06 -3.02
N ILE A 61 -8.26 -3.34 -3.42
CA ILE A 61 -9.44 -4.18 -3.47
C ILE A 61 -9.21 -5.32 -2.48
N PHE A 62 -9.96 -5.31 -1.39
CA PHE A 62 -9.92 -6.42 -0.43
C PHE A 62 -10.75 -7.59 -0.96
N PRO A 63 -10.24 -8.83 -0.87
CA PRO A 63 -11.01 -9.99 -1.25
C PRO A 63 -12.15 -10.22 -0.25
N GLN A 64 -13.26 -10.76 -0.76
CA GLN A 64 -14.27 -11.36 0.10
C GLN A 64 -13.70 -12.68 0.64
N LEU A 65 -13.61 -12.80 1.95
CA LEU A 65 -13.19 -14.03 2.60
C LEU A 65 -14.35 -15.03 2.62
N PRO A 66 -14.07 -16.33 2.46
CA PRO A 66 -15.07 -17.37 2.64
C PRO A 66 -15.56 -17.40 4.10
N GLY A 67 -16.79 -17.86 4.31
CA GLY A 67 -17.35 -18.02 5.66
C GLY A 67 -16.54 -18.98 6.53
N GLU A 68 -15.91 -19.98 5.93
CA GLU A 68 -14.90 -20.84 6.55
C GLU A 68 -13.53 -20.47 5.99
N TRP A 69 -12.64 -19.97 6.84
CA TRP A 69 -11.31 -19.49 6.48
C TRP A 69 -10.26 -20.15 7.37
N GLY A 70 -9.83 -21.35 6.99
CA GLY A 70 -8.96 -22.18 7.82
C GLY A 70 -9.68 -22.56 9.11
N ASP A 71 -9.06 -22.28 10.26
CA ASP A 71 -9.63 -22.55 11.59
C ASP A 71 -10.60 -21.44 12.05
N PHE A 72 -10.90 -20.47 11.20
CA PHE A 72 -11.77 -19.35 11.51
C PHE A 72 -13.10 -19.42 10.77
N THR A 73 -14.16 -18.98 11.44
CA THR A 73 -15.41 -18.59 10.78
C THR A 73 -15.45 -17.08 10.60
N VAL A 74 -15.59 -16.61 9.36
CA VAL A 74 -15.78 -15.20 9.05
C VAL A 74 -17.27 -14.88 9.18
N VAL A 75 -17.59 -14.03 10.15
CA VAL A 75 -18.97 -13.59 10.44
C VAL A 75 -19.35 -12.41 9.56
N SER A 76 -18.45 -11.43 9.43
CA SER A 76 -18.70 -10.25 8.62
C SER A 76 -17.42 -9.54 8.18
N GLN A 77 -17.53 -8.74 7.11
CA GLN A 77 -16.49 -7.82 6.66
C GLN A 77 -17.11 -6.44 6.44
N SER A 78 -16.47 -5.39 6.96
CA SER A 78 -16.92 -4.02 6.73
C SER A 78 -16.61 -3.57 5.30
N PRO A 79 -17.29 -2.52 4.80
CA PRO A 79 -16.77 -1.76 3.67
C PRO A 79 -15.36 -1.23 3.96
N ALA A 80 -14.53 -1.15 2.92
CA ALA A 80 -13.21 -0.54 3.03
C ALA A 80 -13.32 0.98 3.20
N THR A 81 -12.43 1.56 4.01
CA THR A 81 -12.31 3.00 4.19
C THR A 81 -10.89 3.45 3.90
N SER A 82 -10.70 4.63 3.32
CA SER A 82 -9.37 5.14 2.95
C SER A 82 -9.14 6.53 3.52
N VAL A 83 -7.93 6.76 4.01
CA VAL A 83 -7.45 8.06 4.52
C VAL A 83 -6.18 8.44 3.78
N THR A 84 -6.05 9.72 3.42
CA THR A 84 -4.82 10.28 2.84
C THR A 84 -3.85 10.65 3.96
N ASN A 85 -2.60 10.19 3.86
CA ASN A 85 -1.53 10.48 4.80
C ASN A 85 -0.84 11.81 4.46
N ALA A 86 -0.03 12.34 5.39
CA ALA A 86 0.66 13.63 5.22
C ALA A 86 1.69 13.63 4.08
N ASP A 87 2.25 12.47 3.74
CA ASP A 87 3.21 12.28 2.64
C ASP A 87 2.53 12.06 1.28
N GLY A 88 1.20 12.14 1.22
CA GLY A 88 0.39 11.91 0.02
C GLY A 88 0.11 10.43 -0.27
N SER A 89 0.66 9.48 0.50
CA SER A 89 0.23 8.08 0.43
C SER A 89 -1.19 7.91 0.98
N LYS A 90 -1.77 6.73 0.80
CA LYS A 90 -3.11 6.39 1.27
C LYS A 90 -3.07 5.14 2.13
N THR A 91 -3.80 5.19 3.23
CA THR A 91 -4.05 4.04 4.08
C THR A 91 -5.49 3.59 3.86
N THR A 92 -5.68 2.37 3.37
CA THR A 92 -7.00 1.74 3.21
C THR A 92 -7.17 0.61 4.22
N SER A 93 -8.28 0.60 4.95
CA SER A 93 -8.54 -0.35 6.03
C SER A 93 -9.91 -1.02 5.90
N GLN A 94 -9.99 -2.27 6.36
CA GLN A 94 -11.22 -3.06 6.48
C GLN A 94 -11.22 -3.80 7.81
N GLN A 95 -12.37 -3.82 8.48
CA GLN A 95 -12.60 -4.66 9.65
C GLN A 95 -13.21 -5.99 9.23
N ILE A 96 -12.74 -7.06 9.86
CA ILE A 96 -13.19 -8.44 9.65
C ILE A 96 -13.55 -9.00 11.03
N ASP A 97 -14.79 -9.44 11.18
CA ASP A 97 -15.24 -10.15 12.37
C ASP A 97 -15.10 -11.65 12.10
N ALA A 98 -14.21 -12.29 12.86
CA ALA A 98 -13.93 -13.72 12.77
C ALA A 98 -14.11 -14.39 14.13
N ARG A 99 -14.26 -15.71 14.14
CA ARG A 99 -14.32 -16.53 15.37
C ARG A 99 -13.50 -17.79 15.18
N LEU A 100 -12.89 -18.29 16.25
CA LEU A 100 -12.20 -19.58 16.21
C LEU A 100 -13.22 -20.72 16.19
N PHE A 101 -13.06 -21.66 15.27
CA PHE A 101 -13.78 -22.93 15.26
C PHE A 101 -13.15 -23.89 16.28
N ALA A 102 -13.96 -24.75 16.91
CA ALA A 102 -13.46 -25.89 17.70
C ALA A 102 -13.88 -27.20 17.06
#